data_AF-A0A965GQ18-F1
#
_entry.id   AF-A0A965GQ18-F1
#
_cell.length_a   1.000
_cell.length_b   1.000
_cell.length_c   1.000
_cell.angle_alpha   90.00
_cell.angle_beta   90.00
_cell.angle_gamma   90.00
#
_symmetry.space_group_name_H-M   'P 1'
#
loop_
_entity.id
_entity.type
_entity.pdbx_description
1 polymer ?
#
loop_
_entity_poly.entity_id
_entity_poly.type
_entity_poly.pdbx_seq_one_letter_code
_entity_poly.pdbx_strand_id
1 'polypeptide(L)'
;VRKDLHHTLCGFDESVLFCEDHEYAHRAVKTGTFGFLRSTKIPVSIRRLDRDGRINIAIKYLLAELHLATLGPIRHNKFKYTFGHRAARKTKAQKTRSK
;
A
#
# COMPACT_ATOMS: atom_id res chain seq x y z
N VAL A 1 -11.60 -1.87 -10.63
CA VAL A 1 -12.15 -0.50 -10.78
C VAL A 1 -12.23 -0.19 -12.27
N ARG A 2 -13.32 0.43 -12.76
CA ARG A 2 -13.41 0.85 -14.18
C ARG A 2 -12.40 1.96 -14.45
N LYS A 3 -11.82 1.99 -15.66
CA LYS A 3 -10.80 2.97 -16.05
C LYS A 3 -11.29 4.42 -15.90
N ASP A 4 -12.53 4.68 -16.30
CA ASP A 4 -13.11 6.04 -16.25
C ASP A 4 -13.19 6.55 -14.80
N LEU A 5 -13.60 5.70 -13.86
CA LEU A 5 -13.66 6.05 -12.45
C LEU A 5 -12.27 6.32 -11.87
N HIS A 6 -11.26 5.56 -12.27
CA HIS A 6 -9.87 5.82 -11.86
C HIS A 6 -9.38 7.21 -12.33
N HIS A 7 -9.74 7.59 -13.55
CA HIS A 7 -9.40 8.91 -14.09
C HIS A 7 -10.17 10.03 -13.39
N THR A 8 -11.46 9.85 -13.08
CA THR A 8 -12.25 10.81 -12.28
C THR A 8 -11.66 11.04 -10.89
N LEU A 9 -11.07 10.01 -10.30
CA LEU A 9 -10.39 10.09 -9.01
C LEU A 9 -8.97 10.69 -9.11
N CYS A 10 -8.49 11.05 -10.30
CA CYS A 10 -7.10 11.46 -10.52
C CYS A 10 -6.07 10.42 -10.01
N GLY A 11 -6.44 9.14 -9.98
CA GLY A 11 -5.56 8.07 -9.50
C GLY A 11 -5.31 8.04 -7.99
N PHE A 12 -4.19 7.41 -7.61
CA PHE A 12 -3.74 7.29 -6.22
C PHE A 12 -3.07 8.58 -5.76
N ASP A 13 -3.28 8.97 -4.50
CA ASP A 13 -2.58 10.10 -3.88
C ASP A 13 -1.20 9.64 -3.40
N GLU A 14 -0.15 9.98 -4.13
CA GLU A 14 1.25 9.63 -3.82
C GLU A 14 1.77 10.28 -2.52
N SER A 15 1.06 11.27 -1.97
CA SER A 15 1.41 11.84 -0.67
C SER A 15 1.06 10.93 0.50
N VAL A 16 0.22 9.91 0.28
CA VAL A 16 -0.14 8.91 1.27
C VAL A 16 0.96 7.87 1.36
N LEU A 17 1.61 7.78 2.51
CA LEU A 17 2.77 6.90 2.72
C LEU A 17 2.38 5.51 3.21
N PHE A 18 1.15 5.35 3.69
CA PHE A 18 0.63 4.08 4.20
C PHE A 18 -0.88 3.99 3.97
N CYS A 19 -1.35 2.83 3.49
CA CYS A 19 -2.76 2.57 3.19
C CYS A 19 -3.34 3.51 2.13
N GLU A 20 -2.58 3.79 1.06
CA GLU A 20 -3.05 4.58 -0.08
C GLU A 20 -4.22 3.93 -0.80
N ASP A 21 -4.25 2.60 -0.83
CA ASP A 21 -5.33 1.78 -1.37
C ASP A 21 -6.63 1.96 -0.59
N HIS A 22 -6.57 2.13 0.74
CA HIS A 22 -7.72 2.38 1.60
C HIS A 22 -8.30 3.78 1.37
N GLU A 23 -7.43 4.80 1.29
CA GLU A 23 -7.81 6.17 0.93
C GLU A 23 -8.49 6.20 -0.45
N TYR A 24 -7.89 5.54 -1.42
CA TYR A 24 -8.41 5.45 -2.78
C TYR A 24 -9.77 4.74 -2.82
N ALA A 25 -9.94 3.64 -2.08
CA ALA A 25 -11.21 2.94 -1.96
C ALA A 25 -12.29 3.83 -1.32
N HIS A 26 -11.93 4.61 -0.29
CA HIS A 26 -12.85 5.54 0.37
C HIS A 26 -13.32 6.68 -0.56
N ARG A 27 -12.45 7.21 -1.42
CA ARG A 27 -12.87 8.15 -2.47
C ARG A 27 -13.70 7.47 -3.54
N ALA A 28 -13.31 6.27 -3.97
CA ALA A 28 -13.99 5.54 -5.02
C ALA A 28 -15.45 5.21 -4.68
N VAL A 29 -15.73 4.83 -3.42
CA VAL A 29 -17.09 4.47 -2.97
C VAL A 29 -18.08 5.64 -3.04
N LYS A 30 -17.60 6.89 -3.01
CA LYS A 30 -18.44 8.09 -3.12
C LYS A 30 -18.97 8.32 -4.54
N THR A 31 -18.32 7.73 -5.54
CA THR A 31 -18.62 7.96 -6.97
C THR A 31 -19.02 6.69 -7.71
N GLY A 32 -18.68 5.51 -7.18
CA GLY A 32 -18.93 4.22 -7.84
C GLY A 32 -19.68 3.22 -6.97
N THR A 33 -20.30 2.24 -7.62
CA THR A 33 -20.85 1.06 -6.97
C THR A 33 -19.85 -0.09 -6.99
N PHE A 34 -19.71 -0.77 -5.85
CA PHE A 34 -18.78 -1.88 -5.66
C PHE A 34 -19.53 -3.09 -5.09
N GLY A 35 -18.99 -4.28 -5.37
CA GLY A 35 -19.55 -5.54 -4.88
C GLY A 35 -18.43 -6.51 -4.49
N PHE A 36 -18.82 -7.58 -3.80
CA PHE A 36 -17.89 -8.62 -3.32
C PHE A 36 -17.92 -9.85 -4.24
N LEU A 37 -16.75 -10.36 -4.62
CA LEU A 37 -16.63 -11.66 -5.29
C LEU A 37 -16.76 -12.78 -4.26
N ARG A 38 -17.96 -13.37 -4.13
CA ARG A 38 -18.25 -14.41 -3.11
C ARG A 38 -17.82 -15.81 -3.51
N SER A 39 -17.75 -16.10 -4.81
CA SER A 39 -17.49 -17.44 -5.35
C SER A 39 -16.02 -17.70 -5.69
N THR A 40 -15.18 -16.66 -5.72
CA THR A 40 -13.78 -16.76 -6.15
C THR A 40 -12.84 -16.60 -4.97
N LYS A 41 -11.91 -17.54 -4.81
CA LYS A 41 -10.83 -17.45 -3.81
C LYS A 41 -9.55 -17.00 -4.49
N ILE A 42 -8.97 -15.90 -4.03
CA ILE A 42 -7.69 -15.39 -4.52
C ILE A 42 -6.61 -15.79 -3.50
N PRO A 43 -5.67 -16.68 -3.85
CA PRO A 43 -4.59 -17.04 -2.94
C PRO A 43 -3.66 -15.84 -2.74
N VAL A 44 -3.34 -15.54 -1.49
CA VAL A 44 -2.42 -14.45 -1.10
C VAL A 44 -1.28 -14.98 -0.25
N SER A 45 -0.10 -14.37 -0.37
CA SER A 45 1.09 -14.79 0.38
C SER A 45 1.00 -14.37 1.86
N ILE A 46 1.27 -15.32 2.77
CA ILE A 46 1.36 -15.06 4.21
C ILE A 46 2.71 -14.44 4.65
N ARG A 47 3.65 -14.23 3.72
CA ARG A 47 5.01 -13.73 4.00
C ARG A 47 5.04 -12.48 4.89
N ARG A 48 4.07 -11.56 4.73
CA ARG A 48 3.99 -10.34 5.54
C ARG A 48 3.59 -10.68 6.98
N LEU A 49 2.59 -11.54 7.16
CA LEU A 49 2.13 -12.00 8.46
C LEU A 49 3.25 -12.71 9.24
N ASP A 50 4.06 -13.51 8.56
CA ASP A 50 5.21 -14.19 9.18
C ASP A 50 6.35 -13.22 9.50
N ARG A 51 6.62 -12.24 8.62
CA ARG A 51 7.70 -11.24 8.83
C ARG A 51 7.40 -10.28 9.98
N ASP A 52 6.22 -9.67 9.98
CA ASP A 52 5.90 -8.57 10.90
C ASP A 52 5.10 -9.04 12.14
N GLY A 53 4.62 -10.28 12.13
CA GLY A 53 3.79 -10.88 13.16
C GLY A 53 2.29 -10.60 12.97
N ARG A 54 1.46 -11.64 13.11
CA ARG A 54 0.00 -11.58 12.88
C ARG A 54 -0.71 -10.50 13.69
N ILE A 55 -0.46 -10.47 15.01
CA ILE A 55 -1.09 -9.53 15.93
C ILE A 55 -0.65 -8.08 15.63
N ASN A 56 0.64 -7.88 15.39
CA ASN A 56 1.20 -6.57 15.08
C ASN A 56 0.62 -5.98 13.78
N ILE A 57 0.48 -6.81 12.74
CA ILE A 57 -0.19 -6.41 11.50
C ILE A 57 -1.65 -6.05 11.75
N ALA A 58 -2.38 -6.88 12.49
CA ALA A 58 -3.80 -6.63 12.78
C ALA A 58 -3.98 -5.29 13.51
N ILE A 59 -3.16 -5.01 14.53
CA ILE A 59 -3.19 -3.74 15.26
C ILE A 59 -2.83 -2.57 14.35
N LYS A 60 -1.78 -2.69 13.52
CA LYS A 60 -1.37 -1.62 12.59
C LYS A 60 -2.48 -1.26 11.61
N TYR A 61 -3.14 -2.24 11.00
CA TYR A 61 -4.24 -1.98 10.08
C TYR A 61 -5.46 -1.41 10.79
N LEU A 62 -5.80 -1.90 11.99
CA LEU A 62 -6.89 -1.33 12.79
C LEU A 62 -6.64 0.15 13.13
N LEU A 63 -5.42 0.48 13.56
CA LEU A 63 -5.03 1.86 13.84
C LEU A 63 -5.01 2.73 12.58
N ALA A 64 -4.61 2.16 11.44
CA ALA A 64 -4.62 2.87 10.16
C ALA A 64 -6.03 3.20 9.69
N GLU A 65 -6.95 2.23 9.78
CA GLU A 65 -8.38 2.43 9.49
C GLU A 65 -8.99 3.48 10.42
N LEU A 66 -8.71 3.40 11.73
CA LEU A 66 -9.20 4.40 12.68
C LEU A 66 -8.63 5.80 12.38
N HIS A 67 -7.35 5.90 12.04
CA HIS A 67 -6.75 7.16 11.63
C HIS A 67 -7.39 7.70 10.35
N LEU A 68 -7.60 6.85 9.34
CA LEU A 68 -8.24 7.25 8.08
C LEU A 68 -9.67 7.76 8.31
N ALA A 69 -10.42 7.12 9.21
CA ALA A 69 -11.78 7.51 9.55
C ALA A 69 -11.86 8.80 10.39
N THR A 70 -10.87 9.10 11.23
CA THR A 70 -10.90 10.23 12.18
C THR A 70 -10.08 11.44 11.76
N LEU A 71 -8.83 11.20 11.33
CA LEU A 71 -7.81 12.22 11.04
C LEU A 71 -7.52 12.34 9.53
N GLY A 72 -7.99 11.38 8.73
CA GLY A 72 -7.80 11.34 7.29
C GLY A 72 -6.49 10.64 6.86
N PRO A 73 -6.00 10.93 5.64
CA PRO A 73 -4.94 10.15 5.00
C PRO A 73 -3.61 10.16 5.77
N ILE A 74 -2.95 9.01 5.84
CA ILE A 74 -1.69 8.83 6.56
C ILE A 74 -0.53 9.32 5.69
N ARG A 75 -0.22 10.62 5.80
CA ARG A 75 0.90 11.27 5.09
C ARG A 75 2.22 11.24 5.86
N HIS A 76 2.21 10.75 7.10
CA HIS A 76 3.38 10.72 7.96
C HIS A 76 4.04 9.34 8.05
N ASN A 77 5.37 9.29 8.17
CA ASN A 77 6.13 8.03 8.23
C ASN A 77 6.18 7.40 9.65
N LYS A 78 5.17 7.62 10.50
CA LYS A 78 5.15 7.06 11.87
C LYS A 78 5.02 5.54 11.89
N PHE A 79 4.39 4.96 10.86
CA PHE A 79 4.20 3.51 10.73
C PHE A 79 5.44 2.78 10.21
N LYS A 80 6.49 3.50 9.76
CA LYS A 80 7.74 2.95 9.19
C LYS A 80 7.46 1.81 8.21
N TYR A 81 6.51 2.02 7.32
CA TYR A 81 6.12 1.00 6.36
C TYR A 81 7.26 0.79 5.35
N THR A 82 7.74 -0.44 5.26
CA THR A 82 8.79 -0.82 4.32
C THR A 82 8.23 -1.80 3.31
N PHE A 83 7.97 -1.35 2.08
CA PHE A 83 7.68 -2.26 0.97
C PHE A 83 8.98 -2.98 0.56
N GLY A 84 8.87 -4.22 0.11
CA GLY A 84 10.02 -5.10 -0.12
C GLY A 84 11.10 -4.51 -1.05
N HIS A 85 12.34 -4.63 -0.60
CA HIS A 85 13.61 -4.52 -1.33
C HIS A 85 14.05 -3.16 -1.88
N ARG A 86 14.79 -2.40 -1.05
CA ARG A 86 16.10 -1.90 -1.50
C ARG A 86 16.98 -3.13 -1.75
N ALA A 87 16.95 -3.69 -2.96
CA ALA A 87 18.16 -4.30 -3.47
C ALA A 87 19.16 -3.15 -3.57
N ALA A 88 20.10 -3.07 -2.62
CA ALA A 88 21.26 -2.23 -2.81
C ALA A 88 21.93 -2.70 -4.11
N ARG A 89 21.69 -1.97 -5.20
CA ARG A 89 22.43 -2.13 -6.44
C ARG A 89 23.88 -1.80 -6.07
N LYS A 90 24.68 -2.82 -5.77
CA LYS A 90 26.13 -2.64 -5.70
C LYS A 90 26.55 -2.18 -7.09
N THR A 91 26.79 -0.89 -7.25
CA THR A 91 27.43 -0.34 -8.44
C THR A 91 28.76 -1.06 -8.55
N LYS A 92 28.90 -1.97 -9.53
CA LYS A 92 30.22 -2.45 -9.95
C LYS A 92 30.91 -1.24 -10.56
N ALA A 93 31.59 -0.46 -9.71
CA ALA A 93 32.46 0.61 -10.14
C ALA A 93 33.56 0.00 -11.02
N GLN A 94 33.73 0.62 -12.18
CA GLN A 94 34.82 0.44 -13.12
C GLN A 94 36.14 0.10 -12.41
N LYS A 95 36.69 -1.07 -12.71
CA LYS A 95 38.13 -1.29 -12.67
C LYS A 95 38.58 -1.95 -13.96
N THR A 96 38.22 -1.31 -15.08
CA THR A 96 38.99 -1.38 -16.32
C THR A 96 40.02 -0.24 -16.27
N ARG A 97 41.27 -0.58 -16.58
CA ARG A 97 42.46 0.28 -16.79
C ARG A 97 43.23 0.73 -15.54
N SER A 98 44.26 -0.05 -15.22
CA SER A 98 45.63 0.46 -15.07
C SER A 98 46.54 -0.71 -15.44
N LYS A 99 47.08 -0.69 -16.67
CA LYS A 99 48.52 -0.67 -16.97
C LYS A 99 49.25 -1.91 -16.50
#